data_AF-A0A0U3F763-F1
#
_entry.id   AF-A0A0U3F763-F1
#
_cell.length_a   1.000
_cell.length_b   1.000
_cell.length_c   1.000
_cell.angle_alpha   90.00
_cell.angle_beta   90.00
_cell.angle_gamma   90.00
#
_symmetry.space_group_name_H-M   'P 1'
#
loop_
_entity.id
_entity.type
_entity.pdbx_description
1 polymer ?
#
loop_
_entity_poly.entity_id
_entity_poly.type
_entity_poly.pdbx_seq_one_letter_code
_entity_poly.pdbx_strand_id
1 'polypeptide(L)' 'MLRDYQDPDELVKAIEFYRLAPNDAQIVLTCKHSNIESLATFDEDFKRIPWLKIIGTERL' A
#
# COMPACT_ATOMS: atom_id res chain seq x y z
N MET A 1 -11.31 6.26 -14.81
CA MET A 1 -11.28 4.80 -14.64
C MET A 1 -9.92 4.42 -14.08
N LEU A 2 -9.86 3.79 -12.91
CA LEU A 2 -8.66 3.03 -12.54
C LEU A 2 -8.53 1.89 -13.57
N ARG A 3 -7.37 1.75 -14.19
CA ARG A 3 -7.05 0.57 -14.99
C ARG A 3 -6.52 -0.48 -14.03
N ASP A 4 -6.97 -1.71 -14.19
CA ASP A 4 -6.41 -2.85 -13.45
C ASP A 4 -4.98 -3.10 -13.97
N TYR A 5 -4.02 -2.38 -13.38
CA TYR A 5 -2.60 -2.62 -13.62
C TYR A 5 -2.14 -3.68 -12.62
N GLN A 6 -2.04 -4.91 -13.11
CA GLN A 6 -1.49 -6.02 -12.34
C GLN A 6 -0.24 -6.52 -13.05
N ASP A 7 0.92 -6.06 -12.57
CA ASP A 7 2.21 -6.70 -12.84
C ASP A 7 2.47 -7.70 -11.70
N PRO A 8 2.38 -9.02 -11.95
CA PRO A 8 2.61 -10.03 -10.92
C PRO A 8 4.03 -9.98 -10.33
N ASP A 9 5.03 -9.61 -11.12
CA ASP A 9 6.42 -9.52 -10.64
C ASP A 9 6.59 -8.32 -9.71
N GLU A 10 5.94 -7.18 -10.03
CA GLU A 10 5.92 -6.03 -9.12
C GLU A 10 5.18 -6.35 -7.82
N LEU A 11 4.08 -7.10 -7.90
CA LEU A 11 3.36 -7.57 -6.72
C LEU A 11 4.23 -8.45 -5.82
N VAL A 12 4.89 -9.48 -6.38
CA VAL A 12 5.79 -10.36 -5.62
C VAL A 12 6.92 -9.55 -4.97
N LYS A 13 7.55 -8.63 -5.72
CA LYS A 13 8.60 -7.75 -5.17
C LYS A 13 8.07 -6.87 -4.03
N ALA A 14 6.86 -6.32 -4.15
CA ALA A 14 6.26 -5.50 -3.10
C ALA A 14 5.95 -6.31 -1.84
N ILE A 15 5.42 -7.53 -2.01
CA ILE A 15 5.17 -8.49 -0.91
C ILE A 15 6.47 -8.76 -0.16
N GLU A 16 7.54 -9.12 -0.87
CA GLU A 16 8.84 -9.47 -0.27
C GLU A 16 9.53 -8.26 0.38
N PHE A 17 9.55 -7.12 -0.30
CA PHE A 17 10.26 -5.93 0.14
C PHE A 17 9.59 -5.28 1.36
N TYR A 18 8.27 -5.14 1.35
CA TYR A 18 7.51 -4.51 2.44
C TYR A 18 6.99 -5.49 3.49
N ARG A 19 7.15 -6.80 3.25
CA ARG A 19 6.64 -7.88 4.11
C ARG A 19 5.14 -7.72 4.38
N LEU A 20 4.38 -7.59 3.29
CA LEU A 20 2.94 -7.41 3.32
C LEU A 20 2.22 -8.67 2.86
N ALA A 21 0.99 -8.87 3.31
CA ALA A 21 0.12 -9.86 2.67
C ALA A 21 -0.18 -9.42 1.22
N PRO A 22 -0.51 -10.36 0.31
CA PRO A 22 -0.71 -10.03 -1.11
C PRO A 22 -1.77 -8.95 -1.38
N ASN A 23 -2.84 -8.93 -0.59
CA ASN A 23 -3.88 -7.91 -0.64
C ASN A 23 -3.35 -6.52 -0.24
N ASP A 24 -2.55 -6.43 0.81
CA ASP A 24 -2.00 -5.15 1.28
C ASP A 24 -0.95 -4.60 0.30
N ALA A 25 -0.15 -5.49 -0.29
CA ALA A 25 0.77 -5.11 -1.35
C ALA A 25 0.05 -4.56 -2.59
N GLN A 26 -1.10 -5.14 -2.97
CA GLN A 26 -1.94 -4.59 -4.05
C GLN A 26 -2.48 -3.18 -3.72
N ILE A 27 -2.87 -2.93 -2.47
CA ILE A 27 -3.29 -1.59 -2.02
C ILE A 27 -2.12 -0.60 -2.16
N VAL A 28 -0.92 -0.96 -1.69
CA VAL A 28 0.28 -0.12 -1.79
C VAL A 28 0.64 0.19 -3.25
N LEU A 29 0.60 -0.81 -4.14
CA LEU A 29 0.89 -0.61 -5.56
C LEU A 29 -0.17 0.27 -6.23
N THR A 30 -1.44 0.11 -5.87
CA THR A 30 -2.51 0.99 -6.35
C THR A 30 -2.26 2.44 -5.94
N CYS A 31 -1.87 2.67 -4.68
CA CYS A 31 -1.53 4.00 -4.19
C CYS A 31 -0.34 4.60 -4.96
N LYS A 32 0.73 3.83 -5.15
CA LYS A 32 1.93 4.24 -5.89
C LYS A 32 1.62 4.63 -7.34
N HIS A 33 0.90 3.78 -8.07
CA HIS A 33 0.56 4.02 -9.50
C HIS A 33 -0.46 5.14 -9.69
N SER A 34 -1.28 5.41 -8.67
CA SER A 34 -2.29 6.48 -8.71
C SER A 34 -1.82 7.79 -8.07
N ASN A 35 -0.56 7.90 -7.66
CA ASN A 35 -0.01 9.05 -6.92
C ASN A 35 -0.81 9.40 -5.65
N ILE A 36 -1.29 8.38 -4.93
CA ILE A 36 -1.95 8.54 -3.63
C ILE A 36 -0.89 8.43 -2.54
N GLU A 37 -0.62 9.55 -1.87
CA GLU A 37 0.40 9.65 -0.84
C GLU A 37 -0.15 9.48 0.58
N SER A 38 -1.47 9.41 0.74
CA SER A 38 -2.13 9.28 2.05
C SER A 38 -3.14 8.13 2.06
N LEU A 39 -3.05 7.28 3.07
CA LEU A 39 -3.95 6.15 3.29
C LEU A 39 -4.61 6.26 4.66
N ALA A 40 -5.95 6.32 4.69
CA ALA A 40 -6.72 6.25 5.92
C ALA A 40 -6.97 4.77 6.26
N THR A 41 -6.33 4.28 7.31
CA THR A 41 -6.45 2.87 7.73
C THR A 41 -6.07 2.72 9.20
N PHE A 42 -6.65 1.70 9.86
CA PHE A 42 -6.25 1.26 11.20
C PHE A 42 -5.24 0.10 11.15
N ASP A 43 -4.94 -0.41 9.96
CA ASP A 43 -3.97 -1.47 9.78
C ASP A 43 -2.54 -0.90 9.89
N GLU A 44 -1.83 -1.35 10.93
CA GLU A 44 -0.50 -0.85 11.25
C GLU A 44 0.57 -1.34 10.28
N ASP A 45 0.29 -2.36 9.47
CA ASP A 45 1.24 -2.92 8.52
C ASP A 45 1.66 -1.91 7.46
N PHE A 46 0.76 -0.98 7.09
CA PHE A 46 1.06 0.10 6.15
C PHE A 46 2.05 1.13 6.70
N LYS A 47 2.32 1.16 8.01
CA LYS A 47 3.38 2.00 8.60
C LYS A 47 4.79 1.57 8.12
N ARG A 48 4.93 0.37 7.53
CA ARG A 48 6.19 -0.11 6.92
C ARG A 48 6.54 0.60 5.61
N ILE A 49 5.61 1.38 5.02
CA ILE A 49 5.79 2.02 3.72
C ILE A 49 6.27 3.47 3.92
N PRO A 50 7.55 3.79 3.65
CA PRO A 50 8.14 5.06 4.07
C PRO A 50 7.59 6.29 3.34
N TRP A 51 7.02 6.11 2.14
CA TRP A 51 6.48 7.19 1.32
C TRP A 51 4.97 7.38 1.51
N LEU A 52 4.29 6.49 2.25
CA LEU A 52 2.84 6.53 2.42
C LEU A 52 2.48 7.12 3.78
N LYS A 53 1.76 8.23 3.79
CA LYS A 53 1.27 8.88 5.01
C LYS A 53 0.02 8.15 5.52
N ILE A 54 0.08 7.64 6.74
CA ILE A 54 -1.08 6.98 7.37
C ILE A 54 -1.93 7.99 8.14
N ILE A 55 -3.25 7.97 7.94
CA ILE A 55 -4.23 8.82 8.63
C ILE A 55 -5.14 7.93 9.48
N GLY A 56 -5.42 8.31 10.73
CA GLY A 56 -6.40 7.64 11.58
C GLY A 56 -5.83 6.72 12.68
N THR A 57 -4.51 6.67 12.87
CA THR A 57 -3.89 5.88 13.96
C THR A 57 -3.84 6.60 15.31
N GLU A 58 -4.34 7.84 15.38
CA GLU A 58 -4.44 8.58 16.64
C GLU A 58 -5.80 8.28 17.28
N ARG A 59 -5.78 7.67 18.47
CA ARG A 59 -6.98 7.57 19.32
C ARG A 59 -7.37 9.00 19.72
N LEU A 60 -8.57 9.43 19.34
CA LEU A 60 -9.28 10.52 20.03
C LEU A 60 -9.56 10.12 21.48
#